data_AF-A0A954V4F5-F1
#
_entry.id   AF-A0A954V4F5-F1
#
_cell.length_a   1.000
_cell.length_b   1.000
_cell.length_c   1.000
_cell.angle_alpha   90.00
_cell.angle_beta   90.00
_cell.angle_gamma   90.00
#
_symmetry.space_group_name_H-M   'P 1'
#
loop_
_entity.id
_entity.type
_entity.pdbx_description
1 polymer ?
#
loop_
_entity_poly.entity_id
_entity_poly.type
_entity_poly.pdbx_seq_one_letter_code
_entity_poly.pdbx_strand_id
1 'polypeptide(L)'
;MAPGDHCHLNGLATREGQMRYVTALGETDTPGGWRDNKRNGGVVIDIPSNTIVSRGLSMPHSPRWHGGRLWLLESGEGTIGTVDLQTGKYEPIAQFPGFTRGLSFLGPLAFVGLSQVRESAVFSGIPLVDRLREANERTCGVWILNIETGQQLGFCRFEEGVHEIFAVEVLPGVRFPDIVNHDAERIGRSYVLGDSALAHVPKTLRS
;
A
#
# COMPACT_ATOMS: atom_id res chain seq x y z
N MET A 1 -12.20 2.33 28.59
CA MET A 1 -12.39 1.84 27.21
C MET A 1 -11.59 0.55 27.07
N ALA A 2 -12.19 -0.52 26.51
CA ALA A 2 -11.44 -1.74 26.20
C ALA A 2 -10.71 -1.56 24.85
N PRO A 3 -9.52 -2.14 24.66
CA PRO A 3 -8.85 -2.15 23.35
C PRO A 3 -9.70 -2.86 22.30
N GLY A 4 -9.77 -2.32 21.08
CA GLY A 4 -10.55 -2.91 19.98
C GLY A 4 -10.21 -2.33 18.61
N ASP A 5 -10.68 -2.99 17.57
CA ASP A 5 -10.62 -2.51 16.18
C ASP A 5 -11.85 -1.65 15.87
N HIS A 6 -11.80 -0.35 16.16
CA HIS A 6 -12.95 0.56 15.99
C HIS A 6 -12.88 1.31 14.65
N CYS A 7 -11.92 2.22 14.52
CA CYS A 7 -11.68 3.00 13.30
C CYS A 7 -10.74 2.32 12.30
N HIS A 8 -10.06 1.25 12.71
CA HIS A 8 -9.02 0.55 11.97
C HIS A 8 -7.89 1.46 11.49
N LEU A 9 -6.98 1.84 12.40
CA LEU A 9 -5.74 2.51 12.03
C LEU A 9 -4.90 1.57 11.16
N ASN A 10 -4.55 2.05 9.97
CA ASN A 10 -4.13 1.19 8.89
C ASN A 10 -2.76 1.55 8.30
N GLY A 11 -2.30 2.77 8.54
CA GLY A 11 -1.02 3.23 8.04
C GLY A 11 -0.52 4.45 8.78
N LEU A 12 0.80 4.63 8.78
CA LEU A 12 1.52 5.72 9.42
C LEU A 12 2.55 6.27 8.43
N ALA A 13 2.61 7.59 8.30
CA ALA A 13 3.63 8.32 7.58
C ALA A 13 4.42 9.18 8.56
N THR A 14 5.73 9.17 8.40
CA THR A 14 6.61 10.13 9.06
C THR A 14 6.90 11.31 8.12
N ARG A 15 7.15 12.47 8.70
CA ARG A 15 7.70 13.65 8.02
C ARG A 15 8.78 14.20 8.92
N GLU A 16 9.99 14.40 8.37
CA GLU A 16 11.13 14.94 9.13
C GLU A 16 11.43 14.12 10.40
N GLY A 17 11.31 12.79 10.31
CA GLY A 17 11.55 11.86 11.42
C GLY A 17 10.43 11.79 12.47
N GLN A 18 9.38 12.61 12.35
CA GLN A 18 8.26 12.63 13.29
C GLN A 18 7.04 11.92 12.70
N MET A 19 6.28 11.21 13.55
CA MET A 19 4.97 10.68 13.17
C MET A 19 4.04 11.83 12.81
N ARG A 20 3.56 11.87 11.55
CA ARG A 20 2.85 13.04 11.03
C ARG A 20 1.43 12.72 10.60
N TYR A 21 1.24 11.65 9.82
CA TYR A 21 -0.07 11.31 9.29
C TYR A 21 -0.39 9.84 9.56
N VAL A 22 -1.65 9.54 9.85
CA VAL A 22 -2.16 8.16 9.84
C VAL A 22 -3.36 8.04 8.91
N THR A 23 -3.55 6.85 8.36
CA THR A 23 -4.82 6.50 7.68
C THR A 23 -5.67 5.62 8.59
N ALA A 24 -6.97 5.79 8.51
CA ALA A 24 -7.97 4.93 9.15
C ALA A 24 -9.06 4.56 8.14
N LEU A 25 -9.77 3.45 8.37
CA LEU A 25 -10.85 3.01 7.47
C LEU A 25 -12.22 3.59 7.82
N GLY A 26 -12.37 4.22 8.99
CA GLY A 26 -13.64 4.82 9.42
C GLY A 26 -13.49 5.85 10.55
N GLU A 27 -14.33 6.88 10.55
CA GLU A 27 -14.56 7.79 11.69
C GLU A 27 -15.58 7.19 12.67
N THR A 28 -15.20 6.15 13.42
CA THR A 28 -16.12 5.44 14.33
C THR A 28 -15.42 4.91 15.58
N ASP A 29 -16.18 4.87 16.67
CA ASP A 29 -15.82 4.27 17.96
C ASP A 29 -16.67 3.01 18.27
N THR A 30 -17.38 2.47 17.28
CA THR A 30 -18.05 1.17 17.39
C THR A 30 -17.06 0.05 17.03
N PRO A 31 -16.91 -1.02 17.84
CA PRO A 31 -16.10 -2.17 17.46
C PRO A 31 -16.48 -2.71 16.08
N GLY A 32 -15.53 -2.68 15.16
CA GLY A 32 -15.67 -3.11 13.77
C GLY A 32 -16.51 -2.20 12.87
N GLY A 33 -16.97 -1.03 13.35
CA GLY A 33 -17.89 -0.14 12.64
C GLY A 33 -17.35 0.41 11.32
N TRP A 34 -16.03 0.41 11.12
CA TRP A 34 -15.41 0.83 9.86
C TRP A 34 -15.87 0.01 8.65
N ARG A 35 -16.35 -1.22 8.87
CA ARG A 35 -16.80 -2.12 7.78
C ARG A 35 -18.05 -1.60 7.07
N ASP A 36 -18.89 -0.83 7.75
CA ASP A 36 -20.20 -0.40 7.24
C ASP A 36 -20.06 0.61 6.10
N ASN A 37 -19.09 1.52 6.18
CA ASN A 37 -18.80 2.52 5.16
C ASN A 37 -17.39 2.36 4.56
N LYS A 38 -16.89 1.14 4.42
CA LYS A 38 -15.54 0.89 3.86
C LYS A 38 -15.26 1.52 2.49
N ARG A 39 -16.32 1.82 1.73
CA ARG A 39 -16.25 2.49 0.42
C ARG A 39 -15.86 3.97 0.51
N ASN A 40 -16.32 4.70 1.53
CA ASN A 40 -16.11 6.17 1.61
C ASN A 40 -15.76 6.64 3.03
N GLY A 41 -15.57 5.74 3.98
CA GLY A 41 -15.37 6.05 5.39
C GLY A 41 -13.92 6.35 5.75
N GLY A 42 -12.99 6.04 4.85
CA GLY A 42 -11.57 6.20 5.08
C GLY A 42 -11.14 7.65 5.19
N VAL A 43 -10.17 7.88 6.09
CA VAL A 43 -9.66 9.21 6.41
C VAL A 43 -8.15 9.24 6.53
N VAL A 44 -7.60 10.45 6.41
CA VAL A 44 -6.23 10.78 6.77
C VAL A 44 -6.27 11.76 7.95
N ILE A 45 -5.56 11.43 9.02
CA ILE A 45 -5.49 12.23 10.24
C ILE A 45 -4.08 12.80 10.36
N ASP A 46 -4.00 14.10 10.57
CA ASP A 46 -2.79 14.80 11.01
C ASP A 46 -2.64 14.62 12.52
N ILE A 47 -1.55 13.96 12.93
CA ILE A 47 -1.35 13.53 14.32
C ILE A 47 -1.12 14.74 15.24
N PRO A 48 -0.15 15.65 14.99
CA PRO A 48 0.06 16.80 15.87
C PRO A 48 -1.15 17.72 16.07
N SER A 49 -1.93 17.99 15.02
CA SER A 49 -3.11 18.85 15.15
C SER A 49 -4.37 18.08 15.56
N ASN A 50 -4.34 16.75 15.52
CA ASN A 50 -5.48 15.87 15.71
C ASN A 50 -6.67 16.24 14.79
N THR A 51 -6.36 16.60 13.54
CA THR A 51 -7.38 17.01 12.55
C THR A 51 -7.40 16.05 11.37
N ILE A 52 -8.60 15.79 10.86
CA ILE A 52 -8.77 15.02 9.63
C ILE A 52 -8.50 15.93 8.43
N VAL A 53 -7.48 15.57 7.65
CA VAL A 53 -7.01 16.33 6.48
C VAL A 53 -7.52 15.76 5.16
N SER A 54 -8.09 14.54 5.14
CA SER A 54 -8.77 13.97 3.98
C SER A 54 -9.84 12.98 4.42
N ARG A 55 -10.93 12.90 3.66
CA ARG A 55 -12.11 12.04 3.90
C ARG A 55 -12.59 11.43 2.58
N GLY A 56 -13.52 10.48 2.67
CA GLY A 56 -14.17 9.94 1.48
C GLY A 56 -13.34 8.87 0.76
N LEU A 57 -12.28 8.36 1.40
CA LEU A 57 -11.38 7.38 0.80
C LEU A 57 -11.94 5.96 1.02
N SER A 58 -11.79 5.09 0.03
CA SER A 58 -12.06 3.67 0.13
C SER A 58 -10.81 2.94 0.63
N MET A 59 -10.87 2.54 1.89
CA MET A 59 -9.82 1.77 2.55
C MET A 59 -8.37 2.31 2.31
N PRO A 60 -8.02 3.52 2.78
CA PRO A 60 -6.70 4.11 2.51
C PRO A 60 -5.55 3.40 3.26
N HIS A 61 -4.51 3.02 2.53
CA HIS A 61 -3.33 2.30 3.05
C HIS A 61 -2.02 3.07 2.82
N SER A 62 -1.00 2.68 3.59
CA SER A 62 0.42 2.98 3.34
C SER A 62 0.72 4.47 3.02
N PRO A 63 0.30 5.43 3.86
CA PRO A 63 0.63 6.82 3.64
C PRO A 63 2.16 7.01 3.73
N ARG A 64 2.70 7.89 2.90
CA ARG A 64 4.13 8.22 2.84
C ARG A 64 4.33 9.69 2.54
N TRP A 65 5.25 10.33 3.25
CA TRP A 65 5.74 11.65 2.86
C TRP A 65 6.91 11.48 1.90
N HIS A 66 6.77 11.92 0.65
CA HIS A 66 7.83 11.79 -0.36
C HIS A 66 7.78 12.95 -1.36
N GLY A 67 8.94 13.51 -1.70
CA GLY A 67 9.02 14.63 -2.65
C GLY A 67 8.20 15.87 -2.22
N GLY A 68 8.06 16.12 -0.92
CA GLY A 68 7.27 17.24 -0.39
C GLY A 68 5.75 17.06 -0.48
N ARG A 69 5.27 15.86 -0.82
CA ARG A 69 3.84 15.54 -0.96
C ARG A 69 3.46 14.37 -0.06
N LEU A 70 2.20 14.35 0.37
CA LEU A 70 1.62 13.21 1.06
C LEU A 70 1.03 12.24 0.03
N TRP A 71 1.68 11.09 -0.11
CA TRP A 71 1.24 9.97 -0.94
C TRP A 71 0.46 8.96 -0.12
N LEU A 72 -0.51 8.28 -0.74
CA LEU A 72 -1.16 7.11 -0.15
C LEU A 72 -1.66 6.16 -1.23
N LEU A 73 -2.03 4.96 -0.80
CA LEU A 73 -2.72 3.97 -1.61
C LEU A 73 -4.21 4.03 -1.30
N GLU A 74 -5.03 4.26 -2.32
CA GLU A 74 -6.47 4.10 -2.22
C GLU A 74 -6.77 2.67 -2.68
N SER A 75 -6.92 1.77 -1.70
CA SER A 75 -6.92 0.34 -1.97
C SER A 75 -8.27 -0.18 -2.45
N GLY A 76 -9.36 0.52 -2.14
CA GLY A 76 -10.68 0.15 -2.64
C GLY A 76 -10.90 0.49 -4.12
N GLU A 77 -10.08 1.37 -4.68
CA GLU A 77 -10.04 1.71 -6.10
C GLU A 77 -8.81 1.09 -6.79
N GLY A 78 -7.86 0.59 -6.00
CA GLY A 78 -6.58 0.05 -6.46
C GLY A 78 -5.69 1.12 -7.09
N THR A 79 -5.64 2.32 -6.50
CA THR A 79 -4.90 3.47 -7.03
C THR A 79 -3.79 3.95 -6.10
N ILE A 80 -2.89 4.77 -6.64
CA ILE A 80 -1.91 5.57 -5.92
C ILE A 80 -2.07 7.04 -6.31
N GLY A 81 -1.88 7.93 -5.35
CA GLY A 81 -2.04 9.36 -5.56
C GLY A 81 -1.55 10.19 -4.39
N THR A 82 -1.77 11.50 -4.48
CA THR A 82 -1.43 12.45 -3.42
C THR A 82 -2.65 13.10 -2.81
N VAL A 83 -2.53 13.52 -1.56
CA VAL A 83 -3.51 14.40 -0.90
C VAL A 83 -3.04 15.85 -1.02
N ASP A 84 -3.88 16.69 -1.60
CA ASP A 84 -3.75 18.14 -1.47
C ASP A 84 -4.15 18.53 -0.04
N LEU A 85 -3.19 19.01 0.76
CA LEU A 85 -3.41 19.34 2.16
C LEU A 85 -4.24 20.63 2.37
N GLN A 86 -4.42 21.46 1.34
CA GLN A 86 -5.25 22.66 1.43
C GLN A 86 -6.73 22.32 1.24
N THR A 87 -7.03 21.45 0.28
CA THR A 87 -8.41 21.08 -0.07
C THR A 87 -8.86 19.76 0.56
N GLY A 88 -7.92 18.95 1.02
CA GLY A 88 -8.12 17.58 1.51
C GLY A 88 -8.43 16.56 0.42
N LYS A 89 -8.33 16.96 -0.85
CA LYS A 89 -8.67 16.12 -2.00
C LYS A 89 -7.57 15.12 -2.30
N TYR A 90 -7.96 13.87 -2.54
CA TYR A 90 -7.09 12.84 -3.10
C TYR A 90 -7.07 12.90 -4.63
N GLU A 91 -5.87 12.83 -5.20
CA GLU A 91 -5.61 12.95 -6.63
C GLU A 91 -4.84 11.72 -7.12
N PRO A 92 -5.53 10.72 -7.72
CA PRO A 92 -4.88 9.52 -8.22
C PRO A 92 -4.06 9.83 -9.48
N ILE A 93 -2.92 9.16 -9.63
CA ILE A 93 -2.07 9.26 -10.83
C ILE A 93 -1.97 7.96 -11.62
N ALA A 94 -2.30 6.82 -10.99
CA ALA A 94 -2.27 5.51 -11.62
C ALA A 94 -3.21 4.53 -10.91
N GLN A 95 -3.64 3.50 -11.65
CA GLN A 95 -4.48 2.40 -11.16
C GLN A 95 -3.83 1.05 -11.46
N PHE A 96 -4.01 0.09 -10.56
CA PHE A 96 -3.39 -1.22 -10.59
C PHE A 96 -4.42 -2.36 -10.63
N PRO A 97 -4.04 -3.55 -11.12
CA PRO A 97 -4.90 -4.73 -11.19
C PRO A 97 -4.97 -5.52 -9.87
N GLY A 98 -5.05 -4.83 -8.72
CA GLY A 98 -5.04 -5.50 -7.41
C GLY A 98 -5.29 -4.56 -6.24
N PHE A 99 -5.47 -5.13 -5.05
CA PHE A 99 -5.66 -4.38 -3.81
C PHE A 99 -4.33 -3.80 -3.35
N THR A 100 -4.15 -2.49 -3.47
CA THR A 100 -2.86 -1.83 -3.23
C THR A 100 -2.51 -1.81 -1.74
N ARG A 101 -1.34 -2.35 -1.37
CA ARG A 101 -0.80 -2.40 0.00
C ARG A 101 0.72 -2.39 -0.02
N GLY A 102 1.34 -1.65 0.90
CA GLY A 102 2.78 -1.47 0.93
C GLY A 102 3.22 -0.47 -0.14
N LEU A 103 3.94 0.55 0.30
CA LEU A 103 4.46 1.61 -0.55
C LEU A 103 5.84 2.02 -0.05
N SER A 104 6.81 2.03 -0.95
CA SER A 104 8.13 2.63 -0.71
C SER A 104 8.67 3.25 -2.00
N PHE A 105 9.66 4.13 -1.86
CA PHE A 105 10.13 4.98 -2.94
C PHE A 105 11.65 4.89 -3.14
N LEU A 106 12.09 5.04 -4.39
CA LEU A 106 13.49 5.27 -4.76
C LEU A 106 13.55 6.35 -5.84
N GLY A 107 13.87 7.58 -5.45
CA GLY A 107 13.79 8.73 -6.36
C GLY A 107 12.36 8.89 -6.92
N PRO A 108 12.18 8.93 -8.26
CA PRO A 108 10.85 9.04 -8.88
C PRO A 108 10.11 7.68 -8.96
N LEU A 109 10.72 6.59 -8.49
CA LEU A 109 10.11 5.26 -8.55
C LEU A 109 9.31 4.99 -7.29
N ALA A 110 8.05 4.61 -7.45
CA ALA A 110 7.22 4.03 -6.40
C ALA A 110 7.12 2.51 -6.61
N PHE A 111 7.36 1.77 -5.52
CA PHE A 111 7.15 0.33 -5.44
C PHE A 111 5.86 0.08 -4.68
N VAL A 112 4.86 -0.46 -5.39
CA VAL A 112 3.49 -0.65 -4.89
C VAL A 112 3.22 -2.14 -4.78
N GLY A 113 2.96 -2.63 -3.58
CA GLY A 113 2.51 -4.01 -3.41
C GLY A 113 1.03 -4.15 -3.77
N LEU A 114 0.67 -5.28 -4.37
CA LEU A 114 -0.69 -5.67 -4.70
C LEU A 114 -1.00 -6.98 -3.98
N SER A 115 -2.16 -7.04 -3.35
CA SER A 115 -2.75 -8.27 -2.82
C SER A 115 -3.91 -8.71 -3.69
N GLN A 116 -4.15 -10.03 -3.72
CA GLN A 116 -5.35 -10.57 -4.34
C GLN A 116 -6.57 -10.17 -3.52
N VAL A 117 -7.61 -9.70 -4.21
CA VAL A 117 -8.93 -9.53 -3.60
C VAL A 117 -9.57 -10.90 -3.47
N ARG A 118 -9.98 -11.27 -2.25
CA ARG A 118 -10.82 -12.44 -2.01
C ARG A 118 -12.28 -12.00 -1.93
N GLU A 119 -13.18 -12.75 -2.56
CA GLU A 119 -14.62 -12.57 -2.35
C GLU A 119 -14.95 -12.95 -0.90
N SER A 120 -14.98 -11.94 -0.03
CA SER A 120 -15.37 -12.06 1.37
C SER A 120 -16.25 -10.88 1.75
N ALA A 121 -16.96 -10.97 2.87
CA ALA A 121 -17.84 -9.89 3.36
C ALA A 121 -17.11 -8.55 3.55
N VAL A 122 -15.79 -8.59 3.78
CA VAL A 122 -14.97 -7.38 3.94
C VAL A 122 -14.78 -6.65 2.60
N PHE A 123 -14.76 -7.34 1.46
CA PHE A 123 -14.52 -6.70 0.16
C PHE A 123 -15.79 -6.46 -0.66
N SER A 124 -16.96 -6.86 -0.18
CA SER A 124 -18.24 -6.65 -0.89
C SER A 124 -18.56 -5.16 -1.09
N GLY A 125 -18.97 -4.76 -2.30
CA GLY A 125 -19.41 -3.38 -2.58
C GLY A 125 -18.30 -2.35 -2.77
N ILE A 126 -17.07 -2.81 -3.04
CA ILE A 126 -15.92 -1.96 -3.37
C ILE A 126 -15.67 -2.01 -4.89
N PRO A 127 -15.51 -0.86 -5.59
CA PRO A 127 -15.40 -0.83 -7.05
C PRO A 127 -14.26 -1.66 -7.65
N LEU A 128 -13.13 -1.76 -6.95
CA LEU A 128 -12.03 -2.64 -7.36
C LEU A 128 -12.48 -4.09 -7.56
N VAL A 129 -13.33 -4.64 -6.70
CA VAL A 129 -13.72 -6.06 -6.77
C VAL A 129 -14.49 -6.34 -8.06
N ASP A 130 -15.41 -5.45 -8.41
CA ASP A 130 -16.22 -5.60 -9.62
C ASP A 130 -15.34 -5.49 -10.86
N ARG A 131 -14.44 -4.50 -10.90
CA ARG A 131 -13.47 -4.32 -11.98
C ARG A 131 -12.57 -5.54 -12.18
N LEU A 132 -11.98 -6.07 -11.10
CA LEU A 132 -11.08 -7.23 -11.18
C LEU A 132 -11.83 -8.50 -11.58
N ARG A 133 -13.09 -8.66 -11.14
CA ARG A 133 -13.94 -9.79 -11.52
C ARG A 133 -14.26 -9.76 -13.01
N GLU A 134 -14.65 -8.59 -13.53
CA GLU A 134 -14.93 -8.38 -14.96
C GLU A 134 -13.68 -8.64 -15.82
N ALA A 135 -12.51 -8.22 -15.35
CA ALA A 135 -11.23 -8.44 -16.03
C ALA A 135 -10.65 -9.86 -15.81
N ASN A 136 -11.26 -10.68 -14.95
CA ASN A 136 -10.73 -11.97 -14.49
C ASN A 136 -9.29 -11.87 -13.93
N GLU A 137 -9.01 -10.82 -13.18
CA GLU A 137 -7.69 -10.51 -12.62
C GLU A 137 -7.58 -10.90 -11.14
N ARG A 138 -6.53 -11.65 -10.81
CA ARG A 138 -6.16 -11.98 -9.42
C ARG A 138 -4.66 -11.79 -9.22
N THR A 139 -4.28 -10.55 -8.94
CA THR A 139 -2.86 -10.17 -8.91
C THR A 139 -2.33 -10.07 -7.49
N CYS A 140 -1.18 -10.70 -7.25
CA CYS A 140 -0.33 -10.46 -6.08
C CYS A 140 1.10 -10.18 -6.55
N GLY A 141 1.77 -9.19 -5.97
CA GLY A 141 3.17 -8.87 -6.33
C GLY A 141 3.50 -7.38 -6.19
N VAL A 142 4.65 -6.97 -6.70
CA VAL A 142 5.16 -5.59 -6.59
C VAL A 142 5.22 -4.94 -7.96
N TRP A 143 4.58 -3.78 -8.09
CA TRP A 143 4.55 -2.95 -9.29
C TRP A 143 5.48 -1.75 -9.13
N ILE A 144 6.12 -1.34 -10.22
CA ILE A 144 7.01 -0.18 -10.27
C ILE A 144 6.33 0.91 -11.10
N LEU A 145 6.15 2.08 -10.50
CA LEU A 145 5.54 3.25 -11.14
C LEU A 145 6.55 4.41 -11.14
N ASN A 146 6.69 5.11 -12.27
CA ASN A 146 7.30 6.44 -12.27
C ASN A 146 6.25 7.47 -11.86
N ILE A 147 6.45 8.15 -10.73
CA ILE A 147 5.46 9.07 -10.15
C ILE A 147 5.40 10.45 -10.82
N GLU A 148 6.39 10.79 -11.64
CA GLU A 148 6.40 12.03 -12.41
C GLU A 148 5.56 11.90 -13.67
N THR A 149 5.53 10.70 -14.27
CA THR A 149 4.82 10.44 -15.54
C THR A 149 3.53 9.65 -15.37
N GLY A 150 3.36 8.96 -14.23
CA GLY A 150 2.27 7.99 -14.02
C GLY A 150 2.47 6.67 -14.79
N GLN A 151 3.63 6.44 -15.39
CA GLN A 151 3.89 5.24 -16.19
C GLN A 151 4.27 4.05 -15.31
N GLN A 152 3.58 2.92 -15.49
CA GLN A 152 4.00 1.64 -14.91
C GLN A 152 5.18 1.09 -15.71
N LEU A 153 6.32 0.90 -15.05
CA LEU A 153 7.58 0.51 -15.68
C LEU A 153 7.78 -1.01 -15.72
N GLY A 154 7.15 -1.74 -14.79
CA GLY A 154 7.28 -3.18 -14.68
C GLY A 154 6.69 -3.73 -13.39
N PHE A 155 6.79 -5.04 -13.21
CA PHE A 155 6.28 -5.72 -12.03
C PHE A 155 7.02 -7.03 -11.74
N CYS A 156 6.93 -7.48 -10.50
CA CYS A 156 7.23 -8.85 -10.07
C CYS A 156 5.92 -9.45 -9.53
N ARG A 157 5.41 -10.51 -10.16
CA ARG A 157 4.13 -11.12 -9.82
C ARG A 157 4.35 -12.50 -9.20
N PHE A 158 3.62 -12.78 -8.12
CA PHE A 158 3.50 -14.13 -7.58
C PHE A 158 2.38 -14.86 -8.31
N GLU A 159 2.71 -15.99 -8.93
CA GLU A 159 1.72 -16.83 -9.61
C GLU A 159 1.05 -17.81 -8.64
N GLU A 160 1.78 -18.25 -7.62
CA GLU A 160 1.31 -19.15 -6.56
C GLU A 160 1.93 -18.82 -5.20
N GLY A 161 1.38 -19.39 -4.12
CA GLY A 161 1.92 -19.34 -2.76
C GLY A 161 1.68 -18.04 -2.00
N VAL A 162 1.98 -16.89 -2.60
CA VAL A 162 1.81 -15.57 -1.98
C VAL A 162 0.58 -14.86 -2.56
N HIS A 163 -0.40 -14.62 -1.71
CA HIS A 163 -1.67 -13.99 -2.10
C HIS A 163 -1.85 -12.58 -1.53
N GLU A 164 -1.07 -12.21 -0.52
CA GLU A 164 -1.20 -10.94 0.18
C GLU A 164 0.18 -10.33 0.43
N ILE A 165 0.26 -9.02 0.23
CA ILE A 165 1.40 -8.18 0.58
C ILE A 165 0.92 -7.17 1.61
N PHE A 166 1.62 -7.08 2.73
CA PHE A 166 1.29 -6.12 3.79
C PHE A 166 2.17 -4.87 3.72
N ALA A 167 3.44 -5.03 3.36
CA ALA A 167 4.40 -3.95 3.30
C ALA A 167 5.41 -4.17 2.17
N VAL A 168 5.90 -3.07 1.63
CA VAL A 168 7.01 -3.02 0.67
C VAL A 168 7.96 -1.96 1.21
N GLU A 169 9.25 -2.30 1.26
CA GLU A 169 10.30 -1.38 1.69
C GLU A 169 11.50 -1.47 0.75
N VAL A 170 12.02 -0.32 0.33
CA VAL A 170 13.28 -0.23 -0.40
C VAL A 170 14.40 -0.04 0.61
N LEU A 171 15.50 -0.77 0.45
CA LEU A 171 16.70 -0.62 1.26
C LEU A 171 17.86 -0.10 0.39
N PRO A 172 18.02 1.24 0.24
CA PRO A 172 19.00 1.81 -0.66
C PRO A 172 20.43 1.47 -0.23
N GLY A 173 21.25 1.02 -1.18
CA GLY A 173 22.66 0.69 -0.93
C GLY A 173 22.89 -0.58 -0.11
N VAL A 174 21.83 -1.30 0.27
CA VAL A 174 21.92 -2.59 0.98
C VAL A 174 21.93 -3.72 -0.04
N ARG A 175 22.81 -4.71 0.19
CA ARG A 175 22.84 -5.95 -0.57
C ARG A 175 22.72 -7.13 0.39
N PHE A 176 22.06 -8.20 -0.06
CA PHE A 176 21.86 -9.43 0.72
C PHE A 176 21.31 -9.16 2.14
N PRO A 177 20.14 -8.51 2.28
CA PRO A 177 19.55 -8.31 3.59
C PRO A 177 19.15 -9.66 4.21
N ASP A 178 19.58 -9.90 5.44
CA ASP A 178 19.17 -11.07 6.22
C ASP A 178 17.93 -10.76 7.08
N ILE A 179 17.02 -11.73 7.14
CA ILE A 179 15.85 -11.67 8.03
C ILE A 179 16.22 -12.35 9.34
N VAL A 180 16.34 -11.57 10.40
CA VAL A 180 16.55 -12.09 11.76
C VAL A 180 15.21 -12.21 12.48
N ASN A 181 14.84 -13.43 12.86
CA ASN A 181 13.64 -13.72 13.63
C ASN A 181 13.91 -14.86 14.63
N HIS A 182 13.18 -14.91 15.73
CA HIS A 182 13.26 -16.02 16.68
C HIS A 182 12.45 -17.24 16.21
N ASP A 183 11.51 -17.05 15.28
CA ASP A 183 10.69 -18.09 14.67
C ASP A 183 11.36 -18.63 13.40
N ALA A 184 11.94 -19.83 13.50
CA ALA A 184 12.65 -20.48 12.42
C ALA A 184 11.75 -20.85 11.23
N GLU A 185 10.45 -21.12 11.46
CA GLU A 185 9.52 -21.42 10.36
C GLU A 185 9.26 -20.17 9.50
N ARG A 186 9.18 -18.99 10.13
CA ARG A 186 9.02 -17.73 9.39
C ARG A 186 10.25 -17.40 8.55
N ILE A 187 11.45 -17.65 9.08
CA ILE A 187 12.70 -17.48 8.32
C ILE A 187 12.73 -18.45 7.13
N GLY A 188 12.36 -19.72 7.35
CA GLY A 188 12.34 -20.75 6.32
C GLY A 188 11.35 -20.50 5.17
N ARG A 189 10.39 -19.57 5.35
CA ARG A 189 9.46 -19.13 4.30
C ARG A 189 9.91 -17.87 3.56
N SER A 190 11.10 -17.35 3.87
CA SER A 190 11.71 -16.30 3.07
C SER A 190 12.12 -16.83 1.70
N TYR A 191 11.99 -15.97 0.68
CA TYR A 191 12.40 -16.28 -0.68
C TYR A 191 13.31 -15.17 -1.18
N VAL A 192 14.45 -15.57 -1.75
CA VAL A 192 15.37 -14.67 -2.43
C VAL A 192 15.32 -15.03 -3.91
N LEU A 193 15.19 -14.02 -4.76
CA LEU A 193 15.30 -14.23 -6.21
C LEU A 193 16.69 -14.81 -6.50
N GLY A 194 16.73 -15.98 -7.12
CA GLY A 194 17.98 -16.65 -7.44
C GLY A 194 18.82 -15.87 -8.45
N ASP A 195 20.11 -16.21 -8.56
CA ASP A 195 21.08 -15.54 -9.45
C ASP A 195 20.65 -15.50 -10.92
N SER A 196 19.82 -16.44 -11.35
CA SER A 196 19.24 -16.43 -12.70
C SER A 196 18.40 -15.18 -12.97
N ALA A 197 17.72 -14.63 -11.95
CA ALA A 197 16.97 -13.37 -12.07
C ALA A 197 17.92 -12.17 -12.30
N LEU A 198 19.14 -12.21 -11.75
CA LEU A 198 20.15 -11.18 -11.99
C LEU A 198 20.60 -11.13 -13.45
N ALA A 199 20.42 -12.22 -14.22
CA ALA A 199 20.73 -12.24 -15.64
C ALA A 199 19.86 -11.27 -16.47
N HIS A 200 18.76 -10.74 -15.92
CA HIS A 200 17.91 -9.74 -16.56
C HIS A 200 18.24 -8.30 -16.15
N VAL A 201 19.03 -8.12 -15.08
CA VAL A 201 19.51 -6.79 -14.65
C VAL A 201 20.61 -6.31 -15.61
N PRO A 202 20.68 -5.06 -16.06
CA PRO A 202 21.81 -4.58 -16.87
C PRO A 202 23.16 -4.83 -16.17
N LYS A 203 24.20 -5.21 -16.92
CA LYS A 203 25.53 -5.55 -16.32
C LYS A 203 26.11 -4.45 -15.45
N THR A 204 25.85 -3.19 -15.79
CA THR A 204 26.27 -2.00 -15.02
C THR A 204 25.57 -1.87 -13.66
N LEU A 205 24.47 -2.60 -13.46
CA LEU A 205 23.65 -2.65 -12.25
C LEU A 205 23.71 -4.02 -11.55
N ARG A 206 24.38 -5.02 -12.15
CA ARG A 206 24.72 -6.29 -11.47
C ARG A 206 25.96 -6.04 -10.64
N SER A 207 25.89 -6.23 -9.34
CA SER A 207 26.99 -5.90 -8.44
C SER A 207 27.10 -6.87 -7.29
#